data_AF-A0A9C9FZ19-F1
#
_entry.id   AF-A0A9C9FZ19-F1
#
_cell.length_a   1.000
_cell.length_b   1.000
_cell.length_c   1.000
_cell.angle_alpha   90.00
_cell.angle_beta   90.00
_cell.angle_gamma   90.00
#
_symmetry.space_group_name_H-M   'P 1'
#
loop_
_entity.id
_entity.type
_entity.pdbx_description
1 polymer ?
#
loop_
_entity_poly.entity_id
_entity_poly.type
_entity_poly.pdbx_seq_one_letter_code
_entity_poly.pdbx_strand_id
1 'polypeptide(L)'
;MFFRLLCLLLSALIVSLQPASATLAGLIPSQFAARLQSQAVEPADNLKSFGKDFDRDVALKASQAVIGSVLTDYSFRNRDNAVIKLTELRGKPIVLSLVYTS
;
A
#
# COMPACT_ATOMS: atom_id res chain seq x y z
N MET A 1 -19.67 51.35 15.91
CA MET A 1 -18.20 51.54 16.01
C MET A 1 -17.47 50.48 16.85
N PHE A 2 -18.13 49.79 17.80
CA PHE A 2 -17.53 48.72 18.62
C PHE A 2 -17.04 47.47 17.84
N PHE A 3 -17.70 47.12 16.73
CA PHE A 3 -17.38 45.92 15.94
C PHE A 3 -16.01 45.98 15.24
N ARG A 4 -15.53 47.20 14.91
CA ARG A 4 -14.21 47.40 14.29
C ARG A 4 -13.06 47.25 15.28
N LEU A 5 -13.29 47.57 16.56
CA LEU A 5 -12.29 47.42 17.62
C LEU A 5 -12.15 45.95 18.04
N LEU A 6 -13.27 45.19 18.02
CA LEU A 6 -13.28 43.75 18.27
C LEU A 6 -12.55 42.96 17.18
N CYS A 7 -12.66 43.37 15.91
CA CYS A 7 -11.92 42.74 14.80
C CYS A 7 -10.40 42.98 14.86
N LEU A 8 -9.96 44.17 15.26
CA LEU A 8 -8.52 44.46 15.40
C LEU A 8 -7.87 43.65 16.52
N LEU A 9 -8.58 43.42 17.63
CA LEU A 9 -8.11 42.57 18.72
C LEU A 9 -8.10 41.08 18.34
N LEU A 10 -9.00 40.61 17.47
CA LEU A 10 -8.98 39.23 16.98
C LEU A 10 -7.81 38.97 15.99
N SER A 11 -7.47 39.96 15.15
CA SER A 11 -6.35 39.82 14.21
C SER A 11 -4.97 39.79 14.88
N ALA A 12 -4.82 40.39 16.07
CA ALA A 12 -3.58 40.35 16.83
C ALA A 12 -3.31 38.99 17.50
N LEU A 13 -4.36 38.20 17.76
CA LEU A 13 -4.22 36.87 18.38
C LEU A 13 -3.82 35.78 17.36
N ILE A 14 -4.00 36.03 16.06
CA ILE A 14 -3.64 35.08 15.00
C ILE A 14 -2.14 35.15 14.66
N VAL A 15 -1.45 36.25 14.97
CA VAL A 15 -0.05 36.50 14.58
C VAL A 15 0.98 35.87 15.54
N SER A 16 0.57 35.25 16.64
CA SER A 16 1.49 34.59 17.59
C SER A 16 1.63 33.07 17.42
N LEU A 17 0.94 32.43 16.47
CA LEU A 17 1.16 31.01 16.16
C LEU A 17 2.19 30.86 15.04
N GLN A 18 3.47 30.79 15.43
CA GLN A 18 4.54 30.30 14.56
C GLN A 18 4.21 28.87 14.07
N PRO A 19 4.21 28.60 12.76
CA PRO A 19 4.42 27.24 12.30
C PRO A 19 5.90 26.92 12.56
N ALA A 20 6.16 26.09 13.56
CA ALA A 20 7.40 25.33 13.58
C ALA A 20 7.45 24.56 12.25
N SER A 21 8.26 25.02 11.30
CA SER A 21 8.64 24.27 10.12
C SER A 21 9.34 23.00 10.58
N ALA A 22 8.56 21.96 10.84
CA ALA A 22 9.03 20.62 11.01
C ALA A 22 9.63 20.19 9.68
N THR A 23 10.94 20.32 9.56
CA THR A 23 11.75 19.70 8.53
C THR A 23 11.47 18.20 8.57
N LEU A 24 10.55 17.76 7.73
CA LEU A 24 10.07 16.38 7.63
C LEU A 24 11.02 15.58 6.72
N ALA A 25 12.30 15.62 7.05
CA ALA A 25 13.33 14.81 6.42
C ALA A 25 13.85 13.83 7.48
N GLY A 26 13.43 12.56 7.38
CA GLY A 26 14.06 11.48 8.13
C GLY A 26 13.26 10.92 9.29
N LEU A 27 12.00 10.54 9.06
CA LEU A 27 11.33 9.54 9.91
C LEU A 27 10.65 8.52 8.99
N ILE A 28 11.46 7.76 8.24
CA ILE A 28 11.05 6.37 8.01
C ILE A 28 11.24 5.72 9.37
N PRO A 29 10.17 5.26 10.06
CA PRO A 29 10.34 4.49 11.28
C PRO A 29 11.25 3.33 10.91
N SER A 30 12.37 3.15 11.59
CA SER A 30 13.30 2.02 11.37
C SER A 30 12.59 0.65 11.35
N GLN A 31 11.41 0.60 11.98
CA GLN A 31 10.48 -0.53 11.97
C GLN A 31 9.90 -0.85 10.58
N PHE A 32 9.76 0.13 9.68
CA PHE A 32 9.29 -0.06 8.30
C PHE A 32 10.37 -0.69 7.42
N ALA A 33 11.62 -0.19 7.50
CA ALA A 33 12.75 -0.80 6.81
C ALA A 33 12.96 -2.25 7.29
N ALA A 34 12.87 -2.48 8.61
CA ALA A 34 12.94 -3.83 9.18
C ALA A 34 11.81 -4.77 8.69
N ARG A 35 10.60 -4.24 8.45
CA ARG A 35 9.50 -5.02 7.86
C ARG A 35 9.71 -5.32 6.38
N LEU A 36 10.29 -4.41 5.61
CA LEU A 36 10.64 -4.65 4.21
C LEU A 36 11.72 -5.74 4.07
N GLN A 37 12.73 -5.74 4.94
CA GLN A 37 13.73 -6.82 4.97
C GLN A 37 13.13 -8.17 5.43
N SER A 38 12.15 -8.15 6.33
CA SER A 38 11.45 -9.38 6.77
C SER A 38 10.44 -9.91 5.74
N GLN A 39 10.20 -9.17 4.65
CA GLN A 39 9.35 -9.57 3.51
C GLN A 39 10.17 -9.98 2.28
N ALA A 40 11.44 -10.37 2.48
CA ALA A 40 12.11 -11.22 1.51
C ALA A 40 11.37 -12.56 1.47
N VAL A 41 10.41 -12.66 0.55
CA VAL A 41 9.80 -13.92 0.15
C VAL A 41 10.93 -14.76 -0.44
N GLU A 42 11.39 -15.74 0.35
CA GLU A 42 12.30 -16.79 -0.09
C GLU A 42 11.87 -17.30 -1.48
N PRO A 43 12.80 -17.47 -2.44
CA PRO A 43 12.48 -18.00 -3.75
C PRO A 43 11.81 -19.35 -3.55
N ALA A 44 10.70 -19.56 -4.26
CA ALA A 44 9.76 -20.66 -4.10
C ALA A 44 10.42 -22.04 -4.33
N ASP A 45 11.15 -22.53 -3.34
CA ASP A 45 11.58 -23.93 -3.21
C ASP A 45 10.63 -24.70 -2.28
N ASN A 46 9.39 -24.22 -2.19
CA ASN A 46 8.25 -24.93 -1.66
C ASN A 46 7.28 -25.24 -2.80
N LEU A 47 7.74 -26.04 -3.78
CA LEU A 47 6.82 -26.93 -4.48
C LEU A 47 6.42 -28.04 -3.50
N LYS A 48 5.74 -27.65 -2.40
CA LYS A 48 5.00 -28.60 -1.59
C LYS A 48 3.99 -29.23 -2.52
N SER A 49 4.19 -30.52 -2.78
CA SER A 49 3.17 -31.46 -3.26
C SER A 49 1.78 -30.93 -2.91
N PHE A 50 0.93 -30.71 -3.92
CA PHE A 50 -0.49 -30.36 -3.78
C PHE A 50 -1.31 -31.50 -3.13
N GLY A 51 -0.71 -32.29 -2.25
CA GLY A 51 -1.26 -33.44 -1.55
C GLY A 51 -1.45 -33.20 -0.05
N LYS A 52 -1.65 -31.96 0.38
CA LYS A 52 -2.24 -31.65 1.68
C LYS A 52 -3.67 -31.19 1.42
N ASP A 53 -4.64 -31.89 1.99
CA ASP A 53 -6.07 -31.61 1.82
C ASP A 53 -6.34 -30.11 1.86
N PHE A 54 -7.11 -29.62 0.88
CA PHE A 54 -7.49 -28.22 0.81
C PHE A 54 -8.28 -27.84 2.06
N ASP A 55 -7.69 -26.96 2.87
CA ASP A 55 -8.35 -26.38 4.04
C ASP A 55 -8.97 -25.03 3.64
N ARG A 56 -10.30 -25.03 3.54
CA ARG A 56 -11.08 -23.86 3.15
C ARG A 56 -10.89 -22.68 4.11
N ASP A 57 -10.88 -22.93 5.42
CA ASP A 57 -10.88 -21.87 6.42
C ASP A 57 -9.51 -21.17 6.47
N VAL A 58 -8.44 -21.95 6.35
CA VAL A 58 -7.08 -21.43 6.23
C VAL A 58 -6.93 -20.62 4.95
N ALA A 59 -7.41 -21.13 3.82
CA ALA A 59 -7.34 -20.43 2.54
C ALA A 59 -8.10 -19.09 2.58
N LEU A 60 -9.32 -19.09 3.12
CA LEU A 60 -10.12 -17.88 3.26
C LEU A 60 -9.42 -16.85 4.15
N LYS A 61 -8.94 -17.27 5.33
CA LYS A 61 -8.22 -16.39 6.27
C LYS A 61 -7.01 -15.74 5.59
N ALA A 62 -6.24 -16.51 4.82
CA ALA A 62 -5.09 -16.00 4.08
C ALA A 62 -5.51 -14.97 3.01
N SER A 63 -6.58 -15.23 2.25
CA SER A 63 -7.09 -14.28 1.24
C SER A 63 -7.59 -12.97 1.84
N GLN A 64 -8.26 -13.02 3.00
CA GLN A 64 -8.73 -11.80 3.65
C GLN A 64 -7.59 -10.97 4.26
N ALA A 65 -6.54 -11.63 4.76
CA ALA A 65 -5.41 -10.96 5.41
C ALA A 65 -4.61 -10.04 4.48
N VAL A 66 -4.70 -10.23 3.15
CA VAL A 66 -3.94 -9.44 2.17
C VAL A 66 -4.69 -8.22 1.64
N ILE A 67 -5.96 -8.01 2.01
CA ILE A 67 -6.73 -6.84 1.59
C ILE A 67 -6.06 -5.55 2.09
N GLY A 68 -5.92 -4.56 1.21
CA GLY A 68 -5.23 -3.30 1.51
C GLY A 68 -3.70 -3.38 1.42
N SER A 69 -3.13 -4.55 1.14
CA SER A 69 -1.70 -4.70 0.86
C SER A 69 -1.36 -4.23 -0.56
N VAL A 70 -0.13 -3.75 -0.74
CA VAL A 70 0.39 -3.40 -2.06
C VAL A 70 0.78 -4.69 -2.79
N LEU A 71 0.27 -4.88 -4.00
CA LEU A 71 0.66 -6.01 -4.85
C LEU A 71 2.09 -5.83 -5.37
N THR A 72 2.87 -6.90 -5.31
CA THR A 72 4.20 -7.00 -5.93
C THR A 72 4.09 -6.92 -7.46
N ASP A 73 5.18 -6.59 -8.13
CA ASP A 73 5.23 -6.52 -9.59
C ASP A 73 5.26 -7.92 -10.22
N TYR A 74 4.14 -8.32 -10.84
CA TYR A 74 4.01 -9.58 -11.58
C TYR A 74 4.15 -9.35 -13.08
N SER A 75 4.78 -10.30 -13.77
CA SER A 75 4.88 -10.29 -15.24
C SER A 75 3.88 -11.26 -15.84
N PHE A 76 3.07 -10.78 -16.77
CA PHE A 76 2.11 -11.56 -17.55
C PHE A 76 2.52 -11.58 -19.02
N ARG A 77 1.95 -12.53 -19.77
CA ARG A 77 2.01 -12.52 -21.24
C ARG A 77 0.65 -12.15 -21.79
N ASN A 78 0.63 -11.23 -22.76
CA ASN A 78 -0.59 -10.91 -23.48
C ASN A 78 -0.82 -11.90 -24.64
N ARG A 79 -1.91 -11.70 -25.39
CA ARG A 79 -2.25 -12.50 -26.57
C ARG A 79 -1.16 -12.51 -27.64
N ASP A 80 -0.39 -11.45 -27.75
CA ASP A 80 0.67 -11.28 -28.74
C ASP A 80 2.04 -11.78 -28.22
N ASN A 81 2.05 -12.52 -27.10
CA ASN A 81 3.23 -13.01 -26.37
C ASN A 81 4.16 -11.91 -25.80
N ALA A 82 3.75 -10.65 -25.83
CA ALA A 82 4.49 -9.57 -25.20
C ALA A 82 4.39 -9.69 -23.68
N VAL A 83 5.51 -9.41 -23.02
CA VAL A 83 5.57 -9.34 -21.55
C VAL A 83 4.98 -8.01 -21.11
N ILE A 84 4.01 -8.06 -20.20
CA ILE A 84 3.39 -6.88 -19.58
C ILE A 84 3.55 -7.00 -18.07
N LYS A 85 4.01 -5.94 -17.42
CA LYS A 85 4.11 -5.89 -15.96
C LYS A 85 2.83 -5.35 -15.32
N LEU A 86 2.49 -5.86 -14.15
CA LEU A 86 1.34 -5.36 -13.37
C LEU A 86 1.51 -3.87 -13.03
N THR A 87 2.75 -3.43 -12.78
CA THR A 87 3.07 -2.03 -12.53
C THR A 87 2.72 -1.09 -13.68
N GLU A 88 2.81 -1.53 -14.93
CA GLU A 88 2.47 -0.74 -16.12
C GLU A 88 0.96 -0.48 -16.25
N LEU A 89 0.13 -1.32 -15.61
CA LEU A 89 -1.33 -1.20 -15.62
C LEU A 89 -1.88 -0.30 -14.51
N ARG A 90 -1.01 0.26 -13.66
CA ARG A 90 -1.38 1.19 -12.58
C ARG A 90 -1.84 2.54 -13.13
N GLY A 91 -2.42 3.37 -12.26
CA GLY A 91 -2.95 4.70 -12.61
C GLY A 91 -4.47 4.75 -12.80
N LYS A 92 -5.12 3.59 -12.83
CA LYS A 92 -6.58 3.44 -12.75
C LYS A 92 -6.94 2.20 -11.93
N PRO A 93 -8.14 2.12 -11.33
CA PRO A 93 -8.61 0.89 -10.73
C PRO A 93 -8.61 -0.25 -11.75
N ILE A 94 -8.08 -1.41 -11.35
CA ILE A 94 -8.00 -2.61 -12.18
C ILE A 94 -8.78 -3.76 -11.53
N VAL A 95 -9.40 -4.59 -12.36
CA VAL A 95 -10.05 -5.83 -11.94
C VAL A 95 -9.28 -7.00 -12.56
N LEU A 96 -8.86 -7.94 -11.72
CA LEU A 96 -8.19 -9.17 -12.14
C LEU A 96 -9.18 -10.33 -12.04
N SER A 97 -9.46 -11.00 -13.16
CA SER A 97 -10.27 -12.22 -13.20
C SER A 97 -9.34 -13.40 -13.46
N LEU A 98 -9.19 -14.27 -12.46
CA LEU A 98 -8.37 -15.47 -12.54
C LEU A 98 -9.28 -16.65 -12.86
N VAL A 99 -9.07 -17.26 -14.03
CA VAL A 99 -9.82 -18.44 -14.48
C VAL A 99 -8.86 -19.62 -14.52
N TYR A 100 -9.17 -20.67 -13.77
CA TYR A 100 -8.41 -21.91 -13.80
C TYR A 100 -8.95 -22.79 -14.92
N THR A 101 -8.10 -23.13 -15.90
CA THR A 101 -8.46 -24.01 -17.01
C THR A 101 -7.46 -25.15 -17.09
N SER A 102 -7.94 -26.35 -17.41
CA SER A 102 -7.15 -27.57 -17.66
C SER A 102 -6.89 -27.75 -19.14
#